data_AF-A0A812ZNK8-F1
#
_entry.id   AF-A0A812ZNK8-F1
#
_cell.length_a   1.000
_cell.length_b   1.000
_cell.length_c   1.000
_cell.angle_alpha   90.00
_cell.angle_beta   90.00
_cell.angle_gamma   90.00
#
_symmetry.space_group_name_H-M   'P 1'
#
loop_
_entity.id
_entity.type
_entity.pdbx_description
1 polymer ?
#
loop_
_entity_poly.entity_id
_entity_poly.type
_entity_poly.pdbx_seq_one_letter_code
_entity_poly.pdbx_strand_id
1 'polypeptide(L)'
;MSAADAVGLKAGKDYPGVGVGAFVFDDRGRVLLVKRSSTSRVAPGTWARPGGAVEHGESCEAALIRELREETGLDIVEPQLLDVSSQISSSSHWVSIGYIAQLAPGCAAESAVNREPAKHDELGFFDLEDLPTPLADFTAPALESLRAKRRHPAAAAATTLGPQVLDEPSPAILRIAGALVRLWHSRPDLDFVVKLEDAVTLPLVPFFDKVVEHADESLLSGPRWAGSLRIFQCLCAVALLTRLAKPAPSLRPPSGFARR
;
A
#
# COMPACT_ATOMS: atom_id res chain seq x y z
N MET A 1 -1.72 -8.40 -30.43
CA MET A 1 -1.06 -9.71 -30.50
C MET A 1 0.35 -9.56 -29.99
N SER A 2 0.66 -10.22 -28.89
CA SER A 2 2.01 -10.30 -28.34
C SER A 2 2.89 -11.22 -29.19
N ALA A 3 4.21 -11.10 -29.06
CA ALA A 3 5.15 -12.04 -29.70
C ALA A 3 4.96 -13.49 -29.21
N ALA A 4 4.46 -13.70 -28.00
CA ALA A 4 4.14 -15.03 -27.46
C ALA A 4 2.90 -15.63 -28.14
N ASP A 5 1.88 -14.82 -28.44
CA ASP A 5 0.66 -15.24 -29.14
C ASP A 5 0.98 -15.76 -30.54
N ALA A 6 1.96 -15.12 -31.21
CA ALA A 6 2.40 -15.49 -32.56
C ALA A 6 3.07 -16.87 -32.63
N VAL A 7 3.62 -17.35 -31.50
CA VAL A 7 4.32 -18.65 -31.40
C VAL A 7 3.50 -19.68 -30.59
N GLY A 8 2.33 -19.29 -30.06
CA GLY A 8 1.41 -20.18 -29.33
C GLY A 8 1.88 -20.56 -27.92
N LEU A 9 2.79 -19.80 -27.31
CA LEU A 9 3.23 -20.01 -25.93
C LEU A 9 2.12 -19.63 -24.95
N LYS A 10 2.00 -20.39 -23.86
CA LYS A 10 0.97 -20.20 -22.82
C LYS A 10 1.59 -19.68 -21.54
N ALA A 11 1.20 -18.47 -21.16
CA ALA A 11 1.53 -17.89 -19.85
C ALA A 11 1.11 -18.83 -18.71
N GLY A 12 1.94 -18.88 -17.68
CA GLY A 12 1.76 -19.80 -16.57
C GLY A 12 2.23 -21.22 -16.85
N LYS A 13 2.37 -21.66 -18.11
CA LYS A 13 2.77 -23.02 -18.47
C LYS A 13 4.16 -23.07 -19.12
N ASP A 14 4.34 -22.32 -20.21
CA ASP A 14 5.57 -22.34 -20.99
C ASP A 14 6.56 -21.24 -20.52
N TYR A 15 6.04 -20.23 -19.81
CA TYR A 15 6.80 -19.18 -19.14
C TYR A 15 5.99 -18.63 -17.95
N PRO A 16 6.62 -17.94 -16.98
CA PRO A 16 5.90 -17.36 -15.85
C PRO A 16 4.82 -16.37 -16.32
N GLY A 17 3.58 -16.58 -15.89
CA GLY A 17 2.49 -15.63 -16.10
C GLY A 17 2.50 -14.53 -15.05
N VAL A 18 1.94 -13.36 -15.37
CA VAL A 18 1.69 -12.30 -14.39
C VAL A 18 0.19 -12.22 -14.15
N GLY A 19 -0.21 -12.29 -12.88
CA GLY A 19 -1.60 -12.16 -12.47
C GLY A 19 -1.78 -11.06 -11.43
N VAL A 20 -2.99 -10.53 -11.34
CA VAL A 20 -3.38 -9.51 -10.37
C VAL A 20 -4.56 -10.00 -9.54
N GLY A 21 -4.72 -9.48 -8.34
CA GLY A 21 -5.93 -9.67 -7.56
C GLY A 21 -6.02 -8.72 -6.38
N ALA A 22 -7.23 -8.50 -5.85
CA ALA A 22 -7.42 -7.48 -4.83
C ALA A 22 -8.41 -7.87 -3.73
N PHE A 23 -8.08 -7.45 -2.50
CA PHE A 23 -9.10 -7.30 -1.46
C PHE A 23 -9.81 -5.98 -1.69
N VAL A 24 -11.02 -6.06 -2.26
CA VAL A 24 -11.89 -4.91 -2.53
C VAL A 24 -12.83 -4.72 -1.36
N PHE A 25 -12.82 -3.53 -0.77
CA PHE A 25 -13.67 -3.18 0.37
C PHE A 25 -14.89 -2.37 -0.07
N ASP A 26 -16.00 -2.58 0.63
CA ASP A 26 -17.15 -1.68 0.59
C ASP A 26 -17.12 -0.66 1.74
N ASP A 27 -18.05 0.30 1.72
CA ASP A 27 -18.18 1.34 2.75
C ASP A 27 -18.49 0.78 4.15
N ARG A 28 -18.89 -0.49 4.25
CA ARG A 28 -19.16 -1.19 5.52
C ARG A 28 -17.92 -1.95 6.02
N GLY A 29 -16.82 -1.91 5.29
CA GLY A 29 -15.58 -2.61 5.63
C GLY A 29 -15.61 -4.12 5.35
N ARG A 30 -16.62 -4.61 4.61
CA ARG A 30 -16.65 -5.99 4.12
C ARG A 30 -15.74 -6.14 2.91
N VAL A 31 -15.23 -7.34 2.68
CA VAL A 31 -14.32 -7.65 1.58
C VAL A 31 -14.96 -8.59 0.56
N LEU A 32 -14.77 -8.28 -0.72
CA LEU A 32 -15.23 -9.10 -1.83
C LEU A 32 -14.36 -10.35 -1.99
N LEU A 33 -15.02 -11.51 -2.07
CA LEU A 33 -14.40 -12.78 -2.47
C LEU A 33 -15.25 -13.48 -3.54
N VAL A 34 -14.57 -14.27 -4.36
CA VAL A 34 -15.18 -15.15 -5.37
C VAL A 34 -14.86 -16.60 -5.03
N LYS A 35 -15.85 -17.48 -5.16
CA LYS A 35 -15.69 -18.93 -4.99
C LYS A 35 -15.31 -19.55 -6.31
N ARG A 36 -14.10 -20.09 -6.38
CA ARG A 36 -13.57 -20.74 -7.59
C ARG A 36 -14.39 -21.98 -7.91
N SER A 37 -14.69 -22.19 -9.18
CA SER A 37 -15.46 -23.35 -9.61
C SER A 37 -14.81 -24.65 -9.16
N SER A 38 -15.63 -25.64 -8.83
CA SER A 38 -15.17 -27.01 -8.59
C SER A 38 -14.36 -27.61 -9.75
N THR A 39 -14.53 -27.09 -10.98
CA THR A 39 -13.78 -27.51 -12.17
C THR A 39 -12.49 -26.72 -12.39
N SER A 40 -12.19 -25.75 -11.53
CA SER A 40 -11.00 -24.91 -11.67
C SER A 40 -9.71 -25.72 -11.52
N ARG A 41 -8.74 -25.49 -12.41
CA ARG A 41 -7.45 -26.20 -12.40
C ARG A 41 -6.59 -25.90 -11.17
N VAL A 42 -6.80 -24.74 -10.55
CA VAL A 42 -6.03 -24.27 -9.39
C VAL A 42 -7.01 -23.98 -8.27
N ALA A 43 -6.79 -24.58 -7.10
CA ALA A 43 -7.58 -24.40 -5.87
C ALA A 43 -9.12 -24.48 -6.11
N PRO A 44 -9.63 -25.60 -6.68
CA PRO A 44 -11.06 -25.74 -6.95
C PRO A 44 -11.91 -25.66 -5.67
N GLY A 45 -13.07 -25.02 -5.76
CA GLY A 45 -14.04 -24.90 -4.65
C GLY A 45 -13.61 -24.00 -3.50
N THR A 46 -12.46 -23.31 -3.61
CA THR A 46 -11.96 -22.39 -2.59
C THR A 46 -12.39 -20.95 -2.85
N TRP A 47 -12.45 -20.15 -1.80
CA TRP A 47 -12.68 -18.71 -1.89
C TRP A 47 -11.38 -17.96 -2.11
N ALA A 48 -11.38 -17.05 -3.08
CA ALA A 48 -10.22 -16.26 -3.45
C ALA A 48 -10.58 -14.78 -3.59
N ARG A 49 -9.55 -13.94 -3.47
CA ARG A 49 -9.68 -12.55 -3.92
C ARG A 49 -9.86 -12.53 -5.47
N PRO A 50 -10.77 -11.71 -6.01
CA PRO A 50 -11.00 -11.61 -7.46
C PRO A 50 -9.79 -11.04 -8.21
N GLY A 51 -9.73 -11.32 -9.51
CA GLY A 51 -8.68 -10.88 -10.41
C GLY A 51 -8.19 -11.98 -11.36
N GLY A 52 -7.36 -11.58 -12.33
CA GLY A 52 -6.96 -12.46 -13.42
C GLY A 52 -5.59 -12.13 -13.99
N ALA A 53 -5.40 -12.44 -15.27
CA ALA A 53 -4.12 -12.32 -15.94
C ALA A 53 -3.89 -10.90 -16.44
N VAL A 54 -2.64 -10.45 -16.41
CA VAL A 54 -2.24 -9.20 -17.07
C VAL A 54 -2.04 -9.48 -18.55
N GLU A 55 -2.75 -8.75 -19.39
CA GLU A 55 -2.62 -8.80 -20.85
C GLU A 55 -1.46 -7.95 -21.36
N HIS A 56 -1.04 -8.23 -22.59
CA HIS A 56 0.03 -7.46 -23.21
C HIS A 56 -0.41 -6.02 -23.49
N GLY A 57 0.30 -5.06 -22.92
CA GLY A 57 0.12 -3.63 -23.21
C GLY A 57 -0.75 -2.89 -22.20
N GLU A 58 -1.19 -3.54 -21.12
CA GLU A 58 -1.86 -2.90 -19.99
C GLU A 58 -0.97 -2.87 -18.74
N SER A 59 -1.26 -1.95 -17.81
CA SER A 59 -0.65 -1.96 -16.48
C SER A 59 -1.34 -2.99 -15.57
N CYS A 60 -0.72 -3.32 -14.45
CA CYS A 60 -1.31 -4.24 -13.47
C CYS A 60 -2.60 -3.67 -12.86
N GLU A 61 -2.64 -2.35 -12.62
CA GLU A 61 -3.83 -1.65 -12.13
C GLU A 61 -4.95 -1.65 -13.18
N ALA A 62 -4.62 -1.43 -14.45
CA ALA A 62 -5.57 -1.48 -15.55
C ALA A 62 -6.15 -2.89 -15.72
N ALA A 63 -5.30 -3.91 -15.68
CA ALA A 63 -5.71 -5.31 -15.68
C ALA A 63 -6.64 -5.63 -14.52
N LEU A 64 -6.32 -5.16 -13.30
CA LEU A 64 -7.14 -5.40 -12.12
C LEU A 64 -8.54 -4.76 -12.27
N ILE A 65 -8.62 -3.52 -12.74
CA ILE A 65 -9.89 -2.83 -12.97
C ILE A 65 -10.73 -3.56 -14.03
N ARG A 66 -10.10 -4.00 -15.13
CA ARG A 66 -10.75 -4.78 -16.20
C ARG A 66 -11.31 -6.09 -15.66
N GLU A 67 -10.46 -6.90 -15.01
CA GLU A 67 -10.83 -8.22 -14.47
C GLU A 67 -11.96 -8.10 -13.45
N LEU A 68 -11.90 -7.15 -12.51
CA LEU A 68 -12.98 -6.97 -11.52
C LEU A 68 -14.31 -6.63 -12.19
N ARG A 69 -14.30 -5.77 -13.22
CA ARG A 69 -15.49 -5.40 -13.98
C ARG A 69 -16.05 -6.57 -14.80
N GLU A 70 -15.16 -7.39 -15.36
CA GLU A 70 -15.50 -8.59 -16.14
C GLU A 70 -16.06 -9.70 -15.26
N GLU A 71 -15.47 -9.95 -14.08
CA GLU A 71 -15.86 -11.03 -13.17
C GLU A 71 -17.11 -10.68 -12.35
N THR A 72 -17.21 -9.43 -11.89
CA THR A 72 -18.17 -9.04 -10.84
C THR A 72 -19.10 -7.90 -11.23
N GLY A 73 -18.77 -7.17 -12.31
CA GLY A 73 -19.50 -5.98 -12.73
C GLY A 73 -19.27 -4.74 -11.89
N LEU A 74 -18.35 -4.78 -10.94
CA LEU A 74 -18.02 -3.67 -10.06
C LEU A 74 -16.85 -2.85 -10.61
N ASP A 75 -16.95 -1.53 -10.46
CA ASP A 75 -15.83 -0.62 -10.66
C ASP A 75 -15.13 -0.36 -9.32
N ILE A 76 -13.80 -0.24 -9.36
CA ILE A 76 -12.96 0.00 -8.18
C ILE A 76 -12.12 1.26 -8.36
N VAL A 77 -11.65 1.83 -7.26
CA VAL A 77 -10.75 2.98 -7.23
C VAL A 77 -9.57 2.74 -6.28
N GLU A 78 -8.52 3.53 -6.47
CA GLU A 78 -7.33 3.58 -5.61
C GLU A 78 -6.67 2.21 -5.35
N PRO A 79 -6.32 1.42 -6.38
CA PRO A 79 -5.58 0.19 -6.17
C PRO A 79 -4.22 0.49 -5.53
N GLN A 80 -4.00 -0.03 -4.32
CA GLN A 80 -2.76 0.10 -3.58
C GLN A 80 -2.07 -1.25 -3.46
N LEU A 81 -0.78 -1.30 -3.84
CA LEU A 81 0.01 -2.53 -3.72
C LEU A 81 -0.02 -3.07 -2.28
N LEU A 82 -0.35 -4.35 -2.16
CA LEU A 82 -0.37 -5.11 -0.92
C LEU A 82 0.84 -6.03 -0.83
N ASP A 83 0.98 -6.92 -1.82
CA ASP A 83 1.94 -8.00 -1.81
C ASP A 83 2.35 -8.41 -3.24
N VAL A 84 3.48 -9.09 -3.34
CA VAL A 84 3.90 -9.79 -4.56
C VAL A 84 4.31 -11.19 -4.14
N SER A 85 3.74 -12.21 -4.80
CA SER A 85 3.98 -13.61 -4.45
C SER A 85 4.15 -14.49 -5.68
N SER A 86 4.96 -15.53 -5.56
CA SER A 86 5.11 -16.55 -6.60
C SER A 86 4.26 -17.76 -6.28
N GLN A 87 3.37 -18.13 -7.19
CA GLN A 87 2.55 -19.33 -7.14
C GLN A 87 3.15 -20.35 -8.10
N ILE A 88 3.92 -21.30 -7.56
CA ILE A 88 4.68 -22.26 -8.35
C ILE A 88 4.19 -23.67 -8.02
N SER A 89 3.82 -24.42 -9.06
CA SER A 89 3.49 -25.84 -9.01
C SER A 89 4.26 -26.61 -10.08
N SER A 90 4.13 -27.93 -10.10
CA SER A 90 4.74 -28.77 -11.14
C SER A 90 4.24 -28.49 -12.55
N SER A 91 3.09 -27.83 -12.69
CA SER A 91 2.42 -27.59 -13.96
C SER A 91 2.11 -26.12 -14.24
N SER A 92 2.42 -25.22 -13.30
CA SER A 92 2.13 -23.80 -13.45
C SER A 92 3.11 -22.89 -12.68
N HIS A 93 3.42 -21.71 -13.23
CA HIS A 93 4.17 -20.66 -12.53
C HIS A 93 3.55 -19.28 -12.79
N TRP A 94 3.01 -18.66 -11.74
CA TRP A 94 2.49 -17.29 -11.79
C TRP A 94 3.20 -16.40 -10.78
N VAL A 95 3.50 -15.17 -11.17
CA VAL A 95 3.80 -14.07 -10.25
C VAL A 95 2.49 -13.29 -10.05
N SER A 96 1.99 -13.25 -8.83
CA SER A 96 0.78 -12.53 -8.46
C SER A 96 1.13 -11.21 -7.79
N ILE A 97 0.57 -10.12 -8.32
CA ILE A 97 0.67 -8.77 -7.74
C ILE A 97 -0.68 -8.48 -7.08
N GLY A 98 -0.65 -8.27 -5.77
CA GLY A 98 -1.84 -8.06 -4.99
C GLY A 98 -2.08 -6.64 -4.60
N TYR A 99 -3.36 -6.28 -4.52
CA TYR A 99 -3.80 -4.94 -4.19
C TYR A 99 -4.83 -4.93 -3.05
N ILE A 100 -4.96 -3.76 -2.44
CA ILE A 100 -6.15 -3.33 -1.70
C ILE A 100 -6.84 -2.28 -2.56
N ALA A 101 -8.16 -2.34 -2.67
CA ALA A 101 -8.94 -1.34 -3.38
C ALA A 101 -10.25 -1.05 -2.67
N GLN A 102 -10.92 0.03 -3.06
CA GLN A 102 -12.27 0.37 -2.63
C GLN A 102 -13.23 0.28 -3.81
N LEU A 103 -14.50 0.00 -3.54
CA LEU A 103 -15.55 0.21 -4.54
C LEU A 103 -15.56 1.66 -5.01
N ALA A 104 -15.80 1.87 -6.30
CA ALA A 104 -15.95 3.20 -6.85
C ALA A 104 -17.18 3.90 -6.24
N PRO A 105 -17.15 5.24 -6.06
CA PRO A 105 -18.32 5.98 -5.61
C PRO A 105 -19.56 5.69 -6.47
N GLY A 106 -20.66 5.28 -5.82
CA GLY A 106 -21.91 4.91 -6.51
C GLY A 106 -22.00 3.43 -6.91
N CYS A 107 -20.95 2.63 -6.74
CA CYS A 107 -21.02 1.17 -6.84
C CYS A 107 -21.44 0.57 -5.49
N ALA A 108 -22.62 -0.05 -5.45
CA ALA A 108 -23.09 -0.78 -4.27
C ALA A 108 -22.55 -2.22 -4.28
N ALA A 109 -22.12 -2.73 -3.13
CA ALA A 109 -21.70 -4.12 -2.95
C ALA A 109 -22.78 -5.11 -3.43
N GLU A 110 -24.05 -4.78 -3.21
CA GLU A 110 -25.23 -5.57 -3.58
C GLU A 110 -25.47 -5.63 -5.10
N SER A 111 -24.79 -4.78 -5.88
CA SER A 111 -24.83 -4.81 -7.35
C SER A 111 -23.85 -5.81 -7.97
N ALA A 112 -23.00 -6.46 -7.16
CA ALA A 112 -22.06 -7.46 -7.64
C ALA A 112 -22.81 -8.67 -8.23
N VAL A 113 -22.42 -9.07 -9.44
CA VAL A 113 -23.01 -10.22 -10.15
C VAL A 113 -21.89 -11.09 -10.70
N ASN A 114 -22.02 -12.40 -10.52
CA ASN A 114 -21.09 -13.35 -11.13
C ASN A 114 -21.30 -13.35 -12.65
N ARG A 115 -20.40 -12.68 -13.37
CA ARG A 115 -20.41 -12.55 -14.83
C ARG A 115 -19.60 -13.65 -15.53
N GLU A 116 -18.89 -14.47 -14.77
CA GLU A 116 -18.11 -15.60 -15.26
C GLU A 116 -18.50 -16.92 -14.55
N PRO A 117 -19.76 -17.40 -14.72
CA PRO A 117 -20.26 -18.59 -14.03
C PRO A 117 -19.52 -19.88 -14.40
N ALA A 118 -18.72 -19.87 -15.47
CA ALA A 118 -17.84 -20.98 -15.82
C ALA A 118 -16.55 -21.02 -14.98
N LYS A 119 -16.13 -19.90 -14.40
CA LYS A 119 -14.92 -19.79 -13.57
C LYS A 119 -15.24 -19.73 -12.07
N HIS A 120 -16.37 -19.13 -11.71
CA HIS A 120 -16.79 -18.90 -10.34
C HIS A 120 -18.18 -19.47 -10.08
N ASP A 121 -18.35 -20.14 -8.94
CA ASP A 121 -19.66 -20.69 -8.55
C ASP A 121 -20.47 -19.65 -7.76
N GLU A 122 -19.80 -18.83 -6.94
CA GLU A 122 -20.42 -17.84 -6.04
C GLU A 122 -19.52 -16.60 -5.90
N LEU A 123 -20.10 -15.47 -5.48
CA LEU A 123 -19.36 -14.30 -5.01
C LEU A 123 -20.09 -13.64 -3.85
N GLY A 124 -19.38 -12.87 -3.03
CA GLY A 124 -19.99 -12.15 -1.92
C GLY A 124 -19.04 -11.20 -1.19
N PHE A 125 -19.66 -10.30 -0.41
CA PHE A 125 -18.95 -9.42 0.52
C PHE A 125 -19.05 -9.99 1.94
N PHE A 126 -17.90 -10.20 2.57
CA PHE A 126 -17.78 -10.87 3.87
C PHE A 126 -17.07 -9.99 4.89
N ASP A 127 -17.38 -10.18 6.18
CA ASP A 127 -16.59 -9.55 7.23
C ASP A 127 -15.17 -10.14 7.22
N LEU A 128 -14.15 -9.29 7.42
CA LEU A 128 -12.75 -9.71 7.40
C LEU A 128 -12.40 -10.70 8.53
N GLU A 129 -13.18 -10.67 9.61
CA GLU A 129 -13.03 -11.56 10.75
C GLU A 129 -13.93 -12.81 10.67
N ASP A 130 -14.86 -12.86 9.71
CA ASP A 130 -15.78 -13.99 9.46
C ASP A 130 -15.81 -14.34 7.95
N LEU A 131 -14.65 -14.76 7.45
CA LEU A 131 -14.48 -15.14 6.05
C LEU A 131 -14.97 -16.56 5.78
N PRO A 132 -15.54 -16.82 4.59
CA PRO A 132 -15.92 -18.15 4.18
C PRO A 132 -14.67 -19.04 4.01
N THR A 133 -14.86 -20.35 4.20
CA THR A 133 -13.79 -21.34 4.09
C THR A 133 -14.15 -22.45 3.11
N PRO A 134 -13.15 -23.14 2.51
CA PRO A 134 -11.70 -22.88 2.58
C PRO A 134 -11.28 -21.68 1.71
N LEU A 135 -10.24 -20.94 2.15
CA LEU A 135 -9.58 -19.93 1.33
C LEU A 135 -8.56 -20.60 0.41
N ALA A 136 -8.34 -20.02 -0.78
CA ALA A 136 -7.30 -20.45 -1.69
C ALA A 136 -5.91 -20.25 -1.08
N ASP A 137 -4.98 -21.16 -1.36
CA ASP A 137 -3.62 -21.15 -0.79
C ASP A 137 -2.80 -19.89 -1.12
N PHE A 138 -3.19 -19.14 -2.16
CA PHE A 138 -2.61 -17.85 -2.51
C PHE A 138 -3.35 -16.65 -1.93
N THR A 139 -4.58 -16.83 -1.43
CA THR A 139 -5.37 -15.77 -0.79
C THR A 139 -5.11 -15.71 0.71
N ALA A 140 -4.94 -16.86 1.38
CA ALA A 140 -4.68 -16.90 2.82
C ALA A 140 -3.39 -16.16 3.24
N PRO A 141 -2.23 -16.32 2.55
CA PRO A 141 -1.05 -15.53 2.88
C PRO A 141 -1.23 -14.02 2.65
N ALA A 142 -1.92 -13.64 1.58
CA ALA A 142 -2.23 -12.23 1.30
C ALA A 142 -3.14 -11.61 2.36
N LEU A 143 -4.06 -12.39 2.95
CA LEU A 143 -4.90 -11.95 4.06
C LEU A 143 -4.06 -11.63 5.31
N GLU A 144 -3.03 -12.40 5.60
CA GLU A 144 -2.10 -12.10 6.69
C GLU A 144 -1.31 -10.82 6.42
N SER A 145 -0.86 -10.60 5.18
CA SER A 145 -0.25 -9.32 4.76
C SER A 145 -1.20 -8.14 4.94
N LEU A 146 -2.48 -8.31 4.60
CA LEU A 146 -3.51 -7.30 4.78
C LEU A 146 -3.73 -6.97 6.26
N ARG A 147 -3.87 -8.00 7.11
CA ARG A 147 -4.01 -7.85 8.56
C ARG A 147 -2.80 -7.13 9.17
N ALA A 148 -1.59 -7.48 8.75
CA ALA A 148 -0.37 -6.79 9.17
C ALA A 148 -0.36 -5.32 8.76
N LYS A 149 -0.74 -5.01 7.50
CA LYS A 149 -0.80 -3.64 6.97
C LYS A 149 -1.84 -2.79 7.72
N ARG A 150 -3.00 -3.36 8.07
CA ARG A 150 -4.06 -2.66 8.86
C ARG A 150 -3.65 -2.42 10.31
N ARG A 151 -2.83 -3.28 10.92
CA ARG A 151 -2.28 -3.07 12.28
C ARG A 151 -1.25 -1.95 12.34
N HIS A 152 -0.60 -1.62 11.21
CA HIS A 152 0.44 -0.59 11.12
C HIS A 152 0.12 0.47 10.04
N PRO A 153 -0.97 1.25 10.19
CA PRO A 153 -1.45 2.20 9.16
C PRO A 153 -0.47 3.36 8.88
N ALA A 154 0.47 3.62 9.78
CA ALA A 154 1.47 4.69 9.68
C ALA A 154 2.39 4.55 8.44
N ALA A 155 2.54 3.36 7.87
CA ALA A 155 3.32 3.15 6.65
C ALA A 155 2.55 3.45 5.34
N ALA A 156 1.21 3.54 5.38
CA ALA A 156 0.36 3.71 4.19
C ALA A 156 -0.20 5.14 4.03
N ALA A 157 -0.29 5.91 5.13
CA ALA A 157 -0.85 7.27 5.12
C ALA A 157 0.08 8.36 4.54
N ALA A 158 1.30 8.00 4.13
CA ALA A 158 2.29 8.97 3.65
C ALA A 158 2.00 9.52 2.23
N THR A 159 1.08 8.92 1.48
CA THR A 159 0.89 9.24 0.05
C THR A 159 -0.25 10.23 -0.25
N THR A 160 -1.09 10.58 0.72
CA THR A 160 -2.29 11.40 0.43
C THR A 160 -2.45 12.56 1.40
N LEU A 161 -1.60 13.59 1.32
CA LEU A 161 -1.86 14.86 2.01
C LEU A 161 -1.51 16.05 1.12
N GLY A 162 -2.56 16.70 0.60
CA GLY A 162 -2.49 18.01 -0.04
C GLY A 162 -2.01 19.12 0.92
N PRO A 163 -1.85 20.35 0.40
CA PRO A 163 -1.14 21.43 1.08
C PRO A 163 -1.99 21.98 2.22
N GLN A 164 -1.70 21.56 3.45
CA GLN A 164 -2.19 22.19 4.67
C GLN A 164 -0.98 22.70 5.46
N VAL A 165 -1.08 23.98 5.83
CA VAL A 165 -0.09 24.81 6.53
C VAL A 165 0.38 24.13 7.82
N LEU A 166 1.69 24.10 8.06
CA LEU A 166 2.34 23.38 9.15
C LEU A 166 2.41 24.23 10.43
N ASP A 167 1.98 23.68 11.57
CA ASP A 167 2.28 24.19 12.91
C ASP A 167 3.75 23.94 13.32
N GLU A 168 4.22 24.63 14.37
CA GLU A 168 5.60 24.57 14.90
C GLU A 168 6.06 23.13 15.26
N PRO A 169 7.30 22.74 14.91
CA PRO A 169 7.83 21.40 15.20
C PRO A 169 8.15 21.19 16.69
N SER A 170 7.84 20.01 17.22
CA SER A 170 8.07 19.72 18.65
C SER A 170 9.56 19.57 19.01
N PRO A 171 9.95 19.81 20.28
CA PRO A 171 11.36 19.67 20.71
C PRO A 171 11.96 18.27 20.52
N ALA A 172 11.14 17.22 20.54
CA ALA A 172 11.59 15.84 20.32
C ALA A 172 12.04 15.62 18.87
N ILE A 173 11.34 16.24 17.92
CA ILE A 173 11.65 16.21 16.49
C ILE A 173 13.00 16.87 16.23
N LEU A 174 13.22 18.05 16.81
CA LEU A 174 14.47 18.79 16.65
C LEU A 174 15.67 18.00 17.18
N ARG A 175 15.48 17.23 18.27
CA ARG A 175 16.54 16.34 18.80
C ARG A 175 16.89 15.20 17.86
N ILE A 176 15.89 14.57 17.23
CA ILE A 176 16.09 13.48 16.26
C ILE A 176 16.77 14.02 15.00
N ALA A 177 16.32 15.17 14.50
CA ALA A 177 16.94 15.85 13.37
C ALA A 177 18.43 16.14 13.63
N GLY A 178 18.76 16.71 14.79
CA GLY A 178 20.14 16.97 15.18
C GLY A 178 20.99 15.71 15.30
N ALA A 179 20.43 14.58 15.74
CA ALA A 179 21.14 13.30 15.80
C ALA A 179 21.45 12.74 14.41
N LEU A 180 20.50 12.82 13.47
CA LEU A 180 20.68 12.38 12.09
C LEU A 180 21.72 13.21 11.34
N VAL A 181 21.73 14.53 11.54
CA VAL A 181 22.76 15.43 10.96
C VAL A 181 24.15 15.09 11.50
N ARG A 182 24.29 14.81 12.81
CA ARG A 182 25.57 14.38 13.41
C ARG A 182 26.03 13.01 12.90
N LEU A 183 25.10 12.08 12.70
CA LEU A 183 25.41 10.76 12.15
C LEU A 183 25.89 10.88 10.69
N TRP A 184 25.23 11.72 9.88
CA TRP A 184 25.66 12.02 8.51
C TRP A 184 27.07 12.62 8.46
N HIS A 185 27.36 13.60 9.33
CA HIS A 185 28.68 14.23 9.36
C HIS A 185 29.79 13.25 9.77
N SER A 186 29.47 12.23 10.58
CA SER A 186 30.44 11.22 11.03
C SER A 186 30.53 9.98 10.13
N ARG A 187 29.61 9.79 9.17
CA ARG A 187 29.55 8.62 8.27
C ARG A 187 29.20 9.02 6.82
N PRO A 188 30.17 9.58 6.07
CA PRO A 188 29.96 10.03 4.69
C PRO A 188 29.81 8.90 3.67
N ASP A 189 29.97 7.65 4.10
CA ASP A 189 29.85 6.42 3.30
C ASP A 189 28.41 5.91 3.12
N LEU A 190 27.44 6.52 3.82
CA LEU A 190 26.04 6.09 3.77
C LEU A 190 25.26 6.77 2.63
N ASP A 191 25.04 6.04 1.54
CA ASP A 191 24.21 6.43 0.36
C ASP A 191 22.69 6.48 0.62
N PHE A 192 22.29 6.67 1.87
CA PHE A 192 20.90 6.56 2.33
C PHE A 192 19.94 7.59 1.71
N VAL A 193 20.47 8.68 1.13
CA VAL A 193 19.69 9.86 0.71
C VAL A 193 19.08 9.73 -0.69
N VAL A 194 19.64 8.89 -1.58
CA VAL A 194 19.21 8.84 -2.99
C VAL A 194 17.79 8.28 -3.16
N LYS A 195 17.29 7.45 -2.24
CA LYS A 195 15.93 6.88 -2.34
C LYS A 195 14.80 7.82 -1.87
N LEU A 196 15.14 8.95 -1.25
CA LEU A 196 14.15 9.91 -0.75
C LEU A 196 13.80 10.99 -1.78
N GLU A 197 14.65 11.18 -2.79
CA GLU A 197 14.45 12.18 -3.85
C GLU A 197 13.18 11.88 -4.68
N ASP A 198 12.87 10.60 -4.89
CA ASP A 198 11.70 10.15 -5.65
C ASP A 198 10.37 10.30 -4.90
N ALA A 199 10.41 10.60 -3.60
CA ALA A 199 9.23 10.50 -2.72
C ALA A 199 8.60 11.85 -2.33
N VAL A 200 9.25 13.01 -2.58
CA VAL A 200 8.81 14.28 -1.99
C VAL A 200 8.77 15.43 -3.01
N THR A 201 7.57 15.80 -3.43
CA THR A 201 7.28 17.04 -4.20
C THR A 201 6.26 17.89 -3.43
N LEU A 202 6.72 18.71 -2.46
CA LEU A 202 5.89 19.71 -1.80
C LEU A 202 6.69 21.00 -1.54
N PRO A 203 6.07 22.19 -1.65
CA PRO A 203 6.74 23.48 -1.38
C PRO A 203 6.80 23.74 0.13
N LEU A 204 7.96 23.43 0.76
CA LEU A 204 8.18 23.55 2.22
C LEU A 204 8.95 24.82 2.65
N VAL A 205 9.05 25.83 1.77
CA VAL A 205 9.89 27.03 1.98
C VAL A 205 9.63 27.77 3.30
N PRO A 206 8.39 28.01 3.76
CA PRO A 206 8.16 28.77 5.01
C PRO A 206 8.58 28.03 6.30
N PHE A 207 8.69 26.70 6.25
CA PHE A 207 9.13 25.87 7.39
C PHE A 207 10.65 25.86 7.53
N PHE A 208 11.35 26.05 6.41
CA PHE A 208 12.82 26.06 6.35
C PHE A 208 13.43 27.21 7.15
N ASP A 209 12.90 28.43 6.99
CA ASP A 209 13.45 29.62 7.63
C ASP A 209 13.46 29.51 9.16
N LYS A 210 12.44 28.86 9.76
CA LYS A 210 12.35 28.65 11.22
C LYS A 210 13.29 27.59 11.77
N VAL A 211 13.59 26.54 11.00
CA VAL A 211 14.54 25.50 11.40
C VAL A 211 15.96 26.05 11.35
N VAL A 212 16.27 26.91 10.37
CA VAL A 212 17.56 27.59 10.26
C VAL A 212 17.79 28.54 11.44
N GLU A 213 16.76 29.26 11.91
CA GLU A 213 16.86 30.11 13.12
C GLU A 213 17.23 29.34 14.40
N HIS A 214 16.90 28.04 14.49
CA HIS A 214 17.15 27.22 15.68
C HIS A 214 18.36 26.29 15.53
N ALA A 215 19.01 26.28 14.37
CA ALA A 215 20.23 25.51 14.13
C ALA A 215 21.45 26.27 14.67
N ASP A 216 22.33 25.57 15.38
CA ASP A 216 23.57 26.12 15.95
C ASP A 216 24.45 26.71 14.82
N GLU A 217 24.82 28.00 14.93
CA GLU A 217 25.59 28.74 13.91
C GLU A 217 26.93 28.06 13.55
N SER A 218 27.49 27.26 14.45
CA SER A 218 28.71 26.48 14.19
C SER A 218 28.53 25.38 13.13
N LEU A 219 27.30 24.90 12.92
CA LEU A 219 26.95 23.96 11.85
C LEU A 219 26.77 24.66 10.48
N LEU A 220 26.52 25.98 10.48
CA LEU A 220 26.16 26.78 9.31
C LEU A 220 27.35 27.43 8.59
N SER A 221 28.52 27.47 9.22
CA SER A 221 29.69 28.24 8.77
C SER A 221 30.78 27.44 8.06
N GLY A 222 30.59 26.13 7.86
CA GLY A 222 31.56 25.26 7.17
C GLY A 222 31.51 25.39 5.63
N PRO A 223 32.65 25.21 4.92
CA PRO A 223 32.76 25.38 3.46
C PRO A 223 31.92 24.41 2.62
N ARG A 224 31.17 23.50 3.25
CA ARG A 224 30.27 22.51 2.62
C ARG A 224 28.82 22.98 2.52
N TRP A 225 28.47 24.16 3.04
CA TRP A 225 27.09 24.67 3.04
C TRP A 225 26.54 25.06 1.67
N ALA A 226 27.40 25.36 0.70
CA ALA A 226 27.04 25.95 -0.58
C ALA A 226 26.41 24.97 -1.62
N GLY A 227 25.76 23.87 -1.20
CA GLY A 227 25.22 22.88 -2.15
C GLY A 227 24.04 22.04 -1.64
N SER A 228 23.22 22.58 -0.75
CA SER A 228 22.47 21.76 0.20
C SER A 228 21.04 21.37 -0.22
N LEU A 229 20.85 20.84 -1.43
CA LEU A 229 19.62 20.09 -1.78
C LEU A 229 19.42 18.88 -0.83
N ARG A 230 20.52 18.35 -0.30
CA ARG A 230 20.54 17.19 0.61
C ARG A 230 20.15 17.51 2.06
N ILE A 231 20.45 18.72 2.53
CA ILE A 231 19.93 19.19 3.85
C ILE A 231 18.44 19.47 3.71
N PHE A 232 18.00 20.05 2.60
CA PHE A 232 16.58 20.21 2.27
C PHE A 232 15.85 18.85 2.30
N GLN A 233 16.42 17.81 1.70
CA GLN A 233 15.86 16.44 1.72
C GLN A 233 15.87 15.80 3.12
N CYS A 234 16.94 15.96 3.91
CA CYS A 234 16.98 15.48 5.29
C CYS A 234 15.96 16.21 6.19
N LEU A 235 15.77 17.52 5.99
CA LEU A 235 14.75 18.29 6.71
C LEU A 235 13.34 17.92 6.26
N CYS A 236 13.12 17.62 4.98
CA CYS A 236 11.88 17.05 4.47
C CYS A 236 11.58 15.67 5.09
N ALA A 237 12.60 14.81 5.22
CA ALA A 237 12.47 13.50 5.87
C ALA A 237 12.13 13.63 7.36
N VAL A 238 12.76 14.57 8.07
CA VAL A 238 12.43 14.90 9.46
C VAL A 238 10.99 15.41 9.56
N ALA A 239 10.56 16.33 8.68
CA ALA A 239 9.19 16.85 8.58
C ALA A 239 8.15 15.77 8.20
N LEU A 240 8.56 14.69 7.53
CA LEU A 240 7.72 13.53 7.28
C LEU A 240 7.57 12.66 8.54
N LEU A 241 8.67 12.47 9.28
CA LEU A 241 8.70 11.73 10.55
C LEU A 241 7.91 12.45 11.66
N THR A 242 7.82 13.77 11.63
CA THR A 242 6.95 14.54 12.56
C THR A 242 5.47 14.21 12.38
N ARG A 243 5.01 13.94 11.15
CA ARG A 243 3.61 13.58 10.85
C ARG A 243 3.23 12.18 11.32
N LEU A 244 4.21 11.27 11.45
CA LEU A 244 3.99 9.91 11.96
C LEU A 244 3.89 9.85 13.49
N ALA A 245 4.38 10.87 14.19
CA ALA A 245 4.34 10.97 15.64
C ALA A 245 3.21 11.90 16.11
N LYS A 246 1.93 11.49 15.92
CA LYS A 246 0.86 12.09 16.74
C LYS A 246 1.06 11.65 18.20
N PRO A 247 0.97 12.54 19.20
CA PRO A 247 0.92 12.11 20.59
C PRO A 247 -0.37 11.30 20.82
N ALA A 248 -0.26 10.19 21.55
CA ALA A 248 -1.41 9.43 22.01
C ALA A 248 -2.38 10.35 22.77
N PRO A 249 -3.71 10.22 22.60
CA PRO A 249 -4.65 10.98 23.41
C PRO A 249 -4.44 10.64 24.89
N SER A 250 -4.23 11.67 25.71
CA SER A 250 -4.11 11.54 27.15
C SER A 250 -5.38 10.89 27.72
N LEU A 251 -5.28 9.68 28.22
CA LEU A 251 -6.32 9.07 29.04
C LEU A 251 -6.48 9.91 30.31
N ARG A 252 -7.55 10.71 30.41
CA ARG A 252 -7.98 11.23 31.70
C ARG A 252 -8.50 10.06 32.53
N PRO A 253 -8.03 9.86 33.78
CA PRO A 253 -8.68 8.91 34.67
C PRO A 253 -10.11 9.38 34.96
N PRO A 254 -11.09 8.45 35.06
CA PRO A 254 -12.45 8.81 35.41
C PRO A 254 -12.50 9.43 36.81
N SER A 255 -13.00 10.66 36.87
CA SER A 255 -13.37 11.34 38.11
C SER A 255 -14.61 10.68 38.69
N GLY A 256 -14.47 9.92 39.77
CA GLY A 256 -15.64 9.42 40.49
C GLY A 256 -15.41 8.21 41.38
N PHE A 257 -14.58 8.33 42.42
CA PHE A 257 -14.80 7.58 43.66
C PHE A 257 -14.51 8.53 44.83
N ALA A 258 -15.56 9.19 45.29
CA ALA A 258 -15.56 9.88 46.57
C ALA A 258 -15.45 8.84 47.68
N ARG A 259 -14.50 9.08 48.61
CA ARG A 259 -14.38 8.38 49.88
C ARG A 259 -15.70 8.47 50.66
N ARG A 260 -16.23 7.34 51.08
CA ARG A 260 -16.79 7.11 52.42
C ARG A 260 -16.53 5.66 52.81
#